data_AF-A0A9D8PVS8-F1
#
_entry.id   AF-A0A9D8PVS8-F1
#
_cell.length_a   1.000
_cell.length_b   1.000
_cell.length_c   1.000
_cell.angle_alpha   90.00
_cell.angle_beta   90.00
_cell.angle_gamma   90.00
#
_symmetry.space_group_name_H-M   'P 1'
#
loop_
_entity.id
_entity.type
_entity.pdbx_description
1 polymer ?
#
loop_
_entity_poly.entity_id
_entity_poly.type
_entity_poly.pdbx_seq_one_letter_code
_entity_poly.pdbx_strand_id
1 'polypeptide(L)'
;MARVFISHSSRDNDAARKIFAWLRAQGFEQGFLDIDKHQGIPPGARWEQTLYEELEHAQAVILILTKNWFDSKWCFAEFAQARSRGKSIFPVIISPDGDQYVGDDLQKIKLWRDEAGGLELLAQELTEVALQSQGGFDFPAGRAPYPGFFAFDEDDAAIYFGRDDDIRRLIQRLESRRIEGGRRFVAVLGESGTGKSSLLRAGVIPRLRRVKRDWIVLSCFRPEEDPFMGLARSLRQAGVDRTSSQLVDADPEELAVALANAHDAHHAAILIAIDQFEEAFTRASPERGAQFVALLSRMLKPGLPFVIAATMRSDHLGDLQRANG
;
A
#
# COMPACT_ATOMS: atom_id res chain seq x y z
N MET A 1 -0.04 -7.09 0.00
CA MET A 1 -1.48 -6.81 -0.17
C MET A 1 -2.23 -7.35 1.04
N ALA A 2 -3.56 -7.19 1.12
CA ALA A 2 -4.32 -7.67 2.27
C ALA A 2 -4.22 -9.20 2.39
N ARG A 3 -4.14 -9.75 3.60
CA ARG A 3 -4.32 -11.19 3.81
C ARG A 3 -5.81 -11.50 3.72
N VAL A 4 -6.21 -12.31 2.74
CA VAL A 4 -7.62 -12.54 2.42
C VAL A 4 -8.01 -13.97 2.78
N PHE A 5 -9.10 -14.14 3.52
CA PHE A 5 -9.74 -15.45 3.71
C PHE A 5 -10.95 -15.56 2.78
N ILE A 6 -11.06 -16.66 2.03
CA ILE A 6 -12.22 -16.90 1.16
C ILE A 6 -13.11 -17.97 1.80
N SER A 7 -14.28 -17.56 2.26
CA SER A 7 -15.33 -18.45 2.75
C SER A 7 -16.25 -18.86 1.60
N HIS A 8 -16.29 -20.15 1.29
CA HIS A 8 -17.13 -20.71 0.23
C HIS A 8 -17.64 -22.11 0.59
N SER A 9 -18.75 -22.52 -0.03
CA SER A 9 -19.21 -23.91 0.10
C SER A 9 -18.30 -24.84 -0.67
N SER A 10 -18.02 -26.03 -0.15
CA SER A 10 -17.24 -27.05 -0.87
C SER A 10 -17.88 -27.52 -2.19
N ARG A 11 -19.14 -27.16 -2.43
CA ARG A 11 -19.86 -27.38 -3.69
C ARG A 11 -19.57 -26.31 -4.76
N ASP A 12 -18.98 -25.18 -4.37
CA ASP A 12 -18.73 -24.02 -5.24
C ASP A 12 -17.22 -23.78 -5.48
N ASN A 13 -16.41 -24.84 -5.33
CA ASN A 13 -14.94 -24.76 -5.39
C ASN A 13 -14.40 -24.14 -6.68
N ASP A 14 -15.04 -24.43 -7.81
CA ASP A 14 -14.57 -23.93 -9.09
C ASP A 14 -14.76 -22.41 -9.20
N ALA A 15 -15.84 -21.87 -8.64
CA ALA A 15 -16.04 -20.43 -8.58
C ALA A 15 -15.04 -19.77 -7.62
N ALA A 16 -14.81 -20.36 -6.44
CA ALA A 16 -13.83 -19.86 -5.48
C ALA A 16 -12.41 -19.84 -6.05
N ARG A 17 -12.01 -20.88 -6.79
CA ARG A 17 -10.71 -20.94 -7.47
C ARG A 17 -10.57 -19.87 -8.54
N LYS A 18 -11.62 -19.60 -9.33
CA LYS A 18 -11.59 -18.56 -10.37
C LYS A 18 -11.38 -17.18 -9.76
N ILE A 19 -12.16 -16.82 -8.74
CA ILE A 19 -12.01 -15.54 -8.03
C ILE A 19 -10.63 -15.44 -7.39
N PHE A 20 -10.15 -16.51 -6.76
CA PHE A 20 -8.83 -16.51 -6.12
C PHE A 20 -7.68 -16.37 -7.14
N ALA A 21 -7.75 -17.06 -8.27
CA ALA A 21 -6.78 -16.93 -9.35
C ALA A 21 -6.77 -15.50 -9.92
N TRP A 22 -7.94 -14.90 -10.09
CA TRP A 22 -8.07 -13.50 -10.52
C TRP A 22 -7.41 -12.56 -9.51
N LEU A 23 -7.71 -12.71 -8.21
CA LEU A 23 -7.10 -11.91 -7.13
C LEU A 23 -5.58 -12.04 -7.10
N ARG A 24 -5.03 -13.26 -7.28
CA ARG A 24 -3.58 -13.47 -7.40
C ARG A 24 -3.00 -12.72 -8.60
N ALA A 25 -3.67 -12.72 -9.76
CA ALA A 25 -3.25 -11.92 -10.91
C ALA A 25 -3.32 -10.40 -10.66
N GLN A 26 -4.11 -9.95 -9.67
CA GLN A 26 -4.11 -8.56 -9.21
C GLN A 26 -3.03 -8.27 -8.16
N GLY A 27 -2.30 -9.27 -7.66
CA GLY A 27 -1.22 -9.14 -6.66
C GLY A 27 -1.61 -9.54 -5.23
N PHE A 28 -2.82 -10.07 -5.01
CA PHE A 28 -3.26 -10.58 -3.71
C PHE A 28 -2.74 -12.01 -3.49
N GLU A 29 -1.44 -12.15 -3.28
CA GLU A 29 -0.77 -13.45 -3.15
C GLU A 29 -0.98 -14.11 -1.77
N GLN A 30 -1.25 -13.33 -0.73
CA GLN A 30 -1.47 -13.79 0.64
C GLN A 30 -2.94 -14.12 0.90
N GLY A 31 -3.53 -15.06 0.15
CA GLY A 31 -4.90 -15.51 0.40
C GLY A 31 -4.95 -16.95 0.87
N PHE A 32 -5.81 -17.23 1.85
CA PHE A 32 -6.13 -18.58 2.28
C PHE A 32 -7.42 -19.04 1.59
N LEU A 33 -7.29 -20.14 0.86
CA LEU A 33 -8.40 -20.92 0.30
C LEU A 33 -8.22 -22.35 0.78
N ASP A 34 -9.19 -22.87 1.54
CA ASP A 34 -9.15 -24.18 2.21
C ASP A 34 -8.71 -25.35 1.29
N ILE A 35 -8.99 -25.25 -0.01
CA ILE A 35 -8.81 -26.31 -1.01
C ILE A 35 -7.56 -26.08 -1.90
N ASP A 36 -6.71 -25.11 -1.56
CA ASP A 36 -5.43 -24.93 -2.24
C ASP A 36 -4.49 -26.13 -1.90
N LYS A 37 -3.97 -26.82 -2.91
CA LYS A 37 -3.08 -27.98 -2.72
C LYS A 37 -1.71 -27.62 -2.12
N HIS A 38 -1.36 -26.34 -2.09
CA HIS A 38 -0.08 -25.83 -1.60
C HIS A 38 -0.20 -24.95 -0.35
N GLN A 39 -1.38 -24.37 -0.08
CA GLN A 39 -1.64 -23.47 1.06
C GLN A 39 -2.88 -23.86 1.90
N GLY A 40 -3.62 -24.89 1.50
CA GLY A 40 -4.80 -25.41 2.21
C GLY A 40 -4.45 -26.50 3.23
N ILE A 41 -5.47 -27.16 3.76
CA ILE A 41 -5.31 -28.06 4.92
C ILE A 41 -4.86 -29.45 4.47
N PRO A 42 -3.69 -29.93 4.93
CA PRO A 42 -3.20 -31.25 4.53
C PRO A 42 -4.08 -32.38 5.13
N PRO A 43 -4.21 -33.52 4.43
CA PRO A 43 -4.96 -34.66 4.94
C PRO A 43 -4.45 -35.11 6.32
N GLY A 44 -5.34 -35.16 7.31
CA GLY A 44 -5.02 -35.55 8.69
C GLY A 44 -4.76 -34.39 9.67
N ALA A 45 -4.69 -33.14 9.20
CA ALA A 45 -4.67 -31.97 10.07
C ALA A 45 -6.03 -31.73 10.75
N ARG A 46 -6.03 -31.05 11.91
CA ARG A 46 -7.24 -30.61 12.59
C ARG A 46 -7.85 -29.43 11.84
N TRP A 47 -8.59 -29.75 10.78
CA TRP A 47 -9.12 -28.82 9.80
C TRP A 47 -9.83 -27.59 10.40
N GLU A 48 -10.65 -27.79 11.42
CA GLU A 48 -11.34 -26.71 12.15
C GLU A 48 -10.37 -25.73 12.82
N GLN A 49 -9.30 -26.21 13.44
CA GLN A 49 -8.35 -25.36 14.16
C GLN A 49 -7.52 -24.52 13.18
N THR A 50 -7.09 -25.11 12.06
CA THR A 50 -6.34 -24.39 11.02
C THR A 50 -7.19 -23.30 10.37
N LEU A 51 -8.48 -23.55 10.13
CA LEU A 51 -9.37 -22.52 9.57
C LEU A 51 -9.53 -21.32 10.50
N TYR A 52 -9.64 -21.57 11.80
CA TYR A 52 -9.72 -20.50 12.79
C TYR A 52 -8.41 -19.69 12.89
N GLU A 53 -7.26 -20.34 12.85
CA GLU A 53 -5.94 -19.69 12.84
C GLU A 53 -5.76 -18.82 11.57
N GLU A 54 -6.18 -19.33 10.42
CA GLU A 54 -6.09 -18.59 9.15
C GLU A 54 -7.05 -17.40 9.09
N LEU A 55 -8.29 -17.57 9.57
CA LEU A 55 -9.25 -16.48 9.68
C LEU A 55 -8.80 -15.43 10.70
N GLU A 56 -8.10 -15.83 11.76
CA GLU A 56 -7.52 -14.92 12.74
C GLU A 56 -6.48 -13.99 12.11
N HIS A 57 -5.63 -14.51 11.23
CA HIS A 57 -4.62 -13.72 10.55
C HIS A 57 -5.14 -12.96 9.33
N ALA A 58 -6.32 -13.31 8.81
CA ALA A 58 -6.93 -12.58 7.70
C ALA A 58 -7.30 -11.14 8.08
N GLN A 59 -7.12 -10.22 7.14
CA GLN A 59 -7.49 -8.81 7.28
C GLN A 59 -8.85 -8.53 6.61
N ALA A 60 -9.11 -9.26 5.51
CA ALA A 60 -10.37 -9.26 4.79
C ALA A 60 -10.92 -10.68 4.68
N VAL A 61 -12.25 -10.80 4.72
CA VAL A 61 -12.96 -12.06 4.52
C VAL A 61 -13.93 -11.89 3.36
N ILE A 62 -13.75 -12.68 2.30
CA ILE A 62 -14.64 -12.70 1.14
C ILE A 62 -15.63 -13.85 1.35
N LEU A 63 -16.92 -13.56 1.28
CA LEU A 63 -17.98 -14.59 1.33
C LEU A 63 -18.48 -14.82 -0.09
N ILE A 64 -18.30 -16.03 -0.63
CA ILE A 64 -18.86 -16.39 -1.93
C ILE A 64 -20.29 -16.88 -1.72
N LEU A 65 -21.24 -15.97 -1.90
CA LEU A 65 -22.66 -16.22 -1.63
C LEU A 65 -23.35 -16.93 -2.80
N THR A 66 -23.81 -18.13 -2.51
CA THR A 66 -24.67 -19.02 -3.32
C THR A 66 -25.68 -19.67 -2.39
N LYS A 67 -26.72 -20.32 -2.91
CA LYS A 67 -27.57 -21.18 -2.05
C LYS A 67 -26.77 -22.22 -1.24
N ASN A 68 -25.73 -22.81 -1.82
CA ASN A 68 -24.89 -23.80 -1.14
C ASN A 68 -24.09 -23.21 0.04
N TRP A 69 -23.76 -21.91 0.00
CA TRP A 69 -23.12 -21.20 1.10
C TRP A 69 -24.09 -21.07 2.28
N PHE A 70 -25.33 -20.69 2.02
CA PHE A 70 -26.39 -20.57 3.04
C PHE A 70 -26.74 -21.90 3.69
N ASP A 71 -26.69 -22.99 2.94
CA ASP A 71 -26.93 -24.35 3.45
C ASP A 71 -25.72 -24.89 4.27
N SER A 72 -24.57 -24.20 4.24
CA SER A 72 -23.35 -24.61 4.93
C SER A 72 -23.26 -24.01 6.33
N LYS A 73 -23.42 -24.86 7.36
CA LYS A 73 -23.18 -24.49 8.76
C LYS A 73 -21.78 -23.93 9.00
N TRP A 74 -20.82 -24.42 8.23
CA TRP A 74 -19.42 -24.05 8.37
C TRP A 74 -19.15 -22.64 7.84
N CYS A 75 -19.66 -22.32 6.66
CA CYS A 75 -19.55 -20.97 6.09
C CYS A 75 -20.20 -19.92 7.00
N PHE A 76 -21.32 -20.29 7.64
CA PHE A 76 -21.95 -19.43 8.64
C PHE A 76 -21.08 -19.23 9.89
N ALA A 77 -20.38 -20.26 10.37
CA ALA A 77 -19.47 -20.15 11.51
C ALA A 77 -18.29 -19.21 11.22
N GLU A 78 -17.69 -19.34 10.03
CA GLU A 78 -16.63 -18.44 9.54
C GLU A 78 -17.12 -16.99 9.49
N PHE A 79 -18.31 -16.76 8.93
CA PHE A 79 -18.93 -15.43 8.90
C PHE A 79 -19.15 -14.86 10.31
N ALA A 80 -19.75 -15.63 11.21
CA ALA A 80 -20.01 -15.19 12.58
C ALA A 80 -18.72 -14.84 13.33
N GLN A 81 -17.65 -15.62 13.12
CA GLN A 81 -16.36 -15.37 13.71
C GLN A 81 -15.65 -14.14 13.12
N ALA A 82 -15.66 -14.00 11.79
CA ALA A 82 -15.14 -12.82 11.12
C ALA A 82 -15.83 -11.54 11.63
N ARG A 83 -17.16 -11.61 11.79
CA ARG A 83 -17.97 -10.49 12.28
C ARG A 83 -17.68 -10.15 13.73
N SER A 84 -17.58 -11.15 14.62
CA SER A 84 -17.28 -10.91 16.05
C SER A 84 -15.89 -10.32 16.28
N ARG A 85 -14.96 -10.57 15.36
CA ARG A 85 -13.59 -10.02 15.37
C ARG A 85 -13.44 -8.71 14.59
N GLY A 86 -14.53 -8.14 14.08
CA GLY A 86 -14.52 -6.86 13.35
C GLY A 86 -13.68 -6.89 12.07
N LYS A 87 -13.57 -8.05 11.41
CA LYS A 87 -12.87 -8.17 10.12
C LYS A 87 -13.64 -7.40 9.04
N SER A 88 -12.92 -6.93 8.02
CA SER A 88 -13.57 -6.38 6.81
C SER A 88 -14.19 -7.52 6.01
N ILE A 89 -15.52 -7.54 5.91
CA ILE A 89 -16.27 -8.64 5.26
C ILE A 89 -16.81 -8.14 3.93
N PHE A 90 -16.56 -8.90 2.87
CA PHE A 90 -17.00 -8.63 1.51
C PHE A 90 -17.94 -9.73 1.01
N PRO A 91 -19.26 -9.53 1.10
CA PRO A 91 -20.23 -10.45 0.51
C PRO A 91 -20.21 -10.36 -1.03
N VAL A 92 -19.80 -11.43 -1.69
CA VAL A 92 -19.68 -11.54 -3.15
C VAL A 92 -20.73 -12.52 -3.67
N ILE A 93 -21.75 -12.01 -4.34
CA ILE A 93 -22.84 -12.79 -4.89
C ILE A 93 -22.50 -13.20 -6.32
N ILE A 94 -22.31 -14.50 -6.54
CA ILE A 94 -21.93 -15.06 -7.85
C ILE A 94 -23.09 -15.69 -8.62
N SER A 95 -24.27 -15.76 -7.99
CA SER A 95 -25.47 -16.37 -8.57
C SER A 95 -26.73 -15.66 -8.05
N PRO A 96 -27.82 -15.55 -8.83
CA PRO A 96 -29.03 -14.84 -8.41
C PRO A 96 -29.64 -15.38 -7.11
N ASP A 97 -29.52 -16.69 -6.87
CA ASP A 97 -29.97 -17.38 -5.66
C ASP A 97 -29.08 -17.10 -4.44
N GLY A 98 -27.91 -16.49 -4.62
CA GLY A 98 -27.06 -15.97 -3.55
C GLY A 98 -27.47 -14.57 -3.05
N ASP A 99 -28.40 -13.90 -3.72
CA ASP A 99 -28.93 -12.58 -3.30
C ASP A 99 -29.96 -12.72 -2.17
N GLN A 100 -29.58 -13.46 -1.12
CA GLN A 100 -30.36 -13.69 0.10
C GLN A 100 -29.83 -12.81 1.26
N TYR A 101 -30.52 -12.84 2.40
CA TYR A 101 -30.21 -12.03 3.58
C TYR A 101 -28.95 -12.53 4.32
N VAL A 102 -27.84 -11.80 4.19
CA VAL A 102 -26.64 -11.88 5.05
C VAL A 102 -26.24 -10.45 5.35
N GLY A 103 -26.21 -10.11 6.64
CA GLY A 103 -25.74 -8.81 7.15
C GLY A 103 -26.38 -7.62 6.43
N ASP A 104 -27.56 -7.19 6.85
CA ASP A 104 -28.28 -6.05 6.25
C ASP A 104 -27.48 -4.74 6.30
N ASP A 105 -26.46 -4.71 7.15
CA ASP A 105 -25.46 -3.66 7.33
C ASP A 105 -24.26 -3.76 6.36
N LEU A 106 -24.13 -4.83 5.59
CA LEU A 106 -23.00 -5.07 4.68
C LEU A 106 -23.39 -4.81 3.22
N GLN A 107 -22.59 -3.98 2.56
CA GLN A 107 -22.72 -3.75 1.13
C GLN A 107 -22.26 -4.99 0.34
N LYS A 108 -23.08 -5.42 -0.62
CA LYS A 108 -22.85 -6.65 -1.41
C LYS A 108 -22.33 -6.34 -2.80
N ILE A 109 -21.40 -7.16 -3.29
CA ILE A 109 -20.87 -7.11 -4.66
C ILE A 109 -21.57 -8.18 -5.50
N LYS A 110 -22.24 -7.79 -6.59
CA LYS A 110 -23.07 -8.69 -7.41
C LYS A 110 -22.36 -9.06 -8.72
N LEU A 111 -21.44 -10.02 -8.66
CA LEU A 111 -20.68 -10.48 -9.84
C LEU A 111 -21.57 -11.08 -10.93
N TRP A 112 -22.71 -11.67 -10.57
CA TRP A 112 -23.64 -12.22 -11.57
C TRP A 112 -24.30 -11.14 -12.46
N ARG A 113 -24.30 -9.87 -12.04
CA ARG A 113 -24.83 -8.75 -12.84
C ARG A 113 -23.75 -8.06 -13.67
N ASP A 114 -22.61 -7.83 -13.06
CA ASP A 114 -21.43 -7.20 -13.67
C ASP A 114 -20.19 -7.80 -13.03
N GLU A 115 -19.65 -8.82 -13.69
CA GLU A 115 -18.50 -9.56 -13.18
C GLU A 115 -17.24 -8.71 -13.21
N ALA A 116 -17.00 -7.97 -14.31
CA ALA A 116 -15.80 -7.16 -14.47
C ALA A 116 -15.78 -5.98 -13.48
N GLY A 117 -16.83 -5.15 -13.48
CA GLY A 117 -16.91 -3.99 -12.58
C GLY A 117 -16.97 -4.40 -11.11
N GLY A 118 -17.63 -5.53 -10.80
CA GLY A 118 -17.67 -6.05 -9.42
C GLY A 118 -16.33 -6.59 -8.93
N LEU A 119 -15.54 -7.25 -9.78
CA LEU A 119 -14.19 -7.68 -9.45
C LEU A 119 -13.24 -6.50 -9.26
N GLU A 120 -13.33 -5.48 -10.11
CA GLU A 120 -12.55 -4.23 -9.96
C GLU A 120 -12.87 -3.53 -8.63
N LEU A 121 -14.16 -3.38 -8.29
CA LEU A 121 -14.58 -2.83 -7.00
C LEU A 121 -14.02 -3.66 -5.83
N LEU A 122 -14.12 -4.99 -5.90
CA LEU A 122 -13.57 -5.87 -4.87
C LEU A 122 -12.05 -5.67 -4.69
N ALA A 123 -11.30 -5.57 -5.78
CA ALA A 123 -9.85 -5.31 -5.71
C ALA A 123 -9.53 -3.94 -5.10
N GLN A 124 -10.31 -2.91 -5.44
CA GLN A 124 -10.17 -1.58 -4.85
C GLN A 124 -10.40 -1.61 -3.34
N GLU A 125 -11.49 -2.22 -2.89
CA GLU A 125 -11.84 -2.31 -1.47
C GLU A 125 -10.82 -3.17 -0.67
N LEU A 126 -10.38 -4.29 -1.22
CA LEU A 126 -9.32 -5.10 -0.59
C LEU A 126 -7.99 -4.36 -0.52
N THR A 127 -7.72 -3.50 -1.51
CA THR A 127 -6.55 -2.61 -1.49
C THR A 127 -6.67 -1.59 -0.37
N GLU A 128 -7.84 -0.97 -0.21
CA GLU A 128 -8.11 -0.09 0.92
C GLU A 128 -7.88 -0.80 2.26
N VAL A 129 -8.41 -2.02 2.43
CA VAL A 129 -8.18 -2.83 3.64
C VAL A 129 -6.68 -3.10 3.84
N ALA A 130 -5.91 -3.37 2.78
CA ALA A 130 -4.47 -3.59 2.87
C ALA A 130 -3.70 -2.33 3.31
N LEU A 131 -4.14 -1.16 2.87
CA LEU A 131 -3.57 0.14 3.25
C LEU A 131 -3.94 0.50 4.69
N GLN A 132 -5.14 0.13 5.13
CA GLN A 132 -5.65 0.44 6.46
C GLN A 132 -5.20 -0.56 7.54
N SER A 133 -4.97 -1.83 7.17
CA SER A 133 -4.69 -2.90 8.13
C SER A 133 -3.20 -3.02 8.45
N GLN A 134 -2.86 -2.88 9.73
CA GLN A 134 -1.51 -3.09 10.28
C GLN A 134 -1.00 -4.54 10.09
N GLY A 135 -1.89 -5.53 10.17
CA GLY A 135 -1.55 -6.96 10.32
C GLY A 135 -1.16 -7.72 9.05
N GLY A 136 -0.41 -7.11 8.12
CA GLY A 136 -0.03 -7.77 6.87
C GLY A 136 1.46 -7.77 6.60
N PHE A 137 2.27 -7.12 7.45
CA PHE A 137 3.72 -7.11 7.33
C PHE A 137 4.29 -8.23 8.20
N ASP A 138 5.20 -9.02 7.64
CA ASP A 138 5.90 -10.06 8.39
C ASP A 138 7.06 -9.44 9.17
N PHE A 139 7.21 -9.83 10.44
CA PHE A 139 8.39 -9.47 11.24
C PHE A 139 9.27 -10.71 11.43
N PRO A 140 10.56 -10.69 11.01
CA PRO A 140 11.44 -11.84 11.11
C PRO A 140 11.60 -12.32 12.56
N ALA A 141 11.42 -13.63 12.79
CA ALA A 141 11.67 -14.23 14.09
C ALA A 141 13.15 -14.08 14.47
N GLY A 142 13.42 -13.40 15.59
CA GLY A 142 14.78 -13.16 16.10
C GLY A 142 15.33 -11.74 15.87
N ARG A 143 14.60 -10.87 15.16
CA ARG A 143 14.95 -9.44 15.09
C ARG A 143 14.49 -8.72 16.36
N ALA A 144 15.29 -7.81 16.89
CA ALA A 144 14.89 -7.01 18.05
C ALA A 144 13.72 -6.08 17.67
N PRO A 145 12.60 -6.07 18.43
CA PRO A 145 11.38 -5.34 18.05
C PRO A 145 11.46 -3.83 18.27
N TYR A 146 12.54 -3.31 18.86
CA TYR A 146 12.70 -1.88 19.08
C TYR A 146 14.09 -1.44 18.61
N PRO A 147 14.19 -0.53 17.62
CA PRO A 147 15.46 -0.07 17.09
C PRO A 147 16.20 0.92 18.02
N GLY A 148 15.72 1.12 19.25
CA GLY A 148 16.31 2.07 20.20
C GLY A 148 16.08 3.52 19.79
N PHE A 149 17.17 4.29 19.64
CA PHE A 149 17.12 5.71 19.25
C PHE A 149 16.99 5.94 17.75
N PHE A 150 17.10 4.89 16.92
CA PHE A 150 16.94 5.01 15.48
C PHE A 150 15.46 5.11 15.10
N ALA A 151 15.17 5.81 14.01
CA ALA A 151 13.83 5.81 13.44
C ALA A 151 13.47 4.38 12.97
N PHE A 152 12.19 4.03 13.06
CA PHE A 152 11.68 2.81 12.44
C PHE A 152 11.77 2.92 10.91
N ASP A 153 12.12 1.82 10.26
CA ASP A 153 12.30 1.75 8.81
C ASP A 153 11.23 0.89 8.13
N GLU A 154 11.32 0.74 6.81
CA GLU A 154 10.38 -0.05 6.02
C GLU A 154 10.20 -1.49 6.56
N ASP A 155 11.30 -2.13 6.99
CA ASP A 155 11.31 -3.49 7.54
C ASP A 155 10.63 -3.59 8.92
N ASP A 156 10.33 -2.47 9.57
CA ASP A 156 9.69 -2.41 10.88
C ASP A 156 8.17 -2.20 10.79
N ALA A 157 7.59 -2.18 9.58
CA ALA A 157 6.17 -1.90 9.38
C ALA A 157 5.23 -2.81 10.20
N ALA A 158 5.65 -4.05 10.48
CA ALA A 158 4.91 -5.04 11.26
C ALA A 158 4.80 -4.70 12.76
N ILE A 159 5.73 -3.90 13.28
CA ILE A 159 5.85 -3.54 14.70
C ILE A 159 5.64 -2.03 14.92
N TYR A 160 5.23 -1.29 13.88
CA TYR A 160 5.00 0.15 13.95
C TYR A 160 3.51 0.46 14.23
N PHE A 161 3.20 0.71 15.50
CA PHE A 161 1.84 0.95 16.01
C PHE A 161 1.65 2.36 16.60
N GLY A 162 0.39 2.77 16.80
CA GLY A 162 0.02 4.00 17.51
C GLY A 162 -0.01 5.27 16.66
N ARG A 163 0.17 5.14 15.34
CA ARG A 163 0.15 6.24 14.35
C ARG A 163 -0.82 5.96 13.20
N ASP A 164 -1.80 5.10 13.42
CA ASP A 164 -2.75 4.62 12.40
C ASP A 164 -3.49 5.74 11.68
N ASP A 165 -4.01 6.70 12.44
CA ASP A 165 -4.75 7.83 11.87
C ASP A 165 -3.84 8.77 11.07
N ASP A 166 -2.60 8.95 11.50
CA ASP A 166 -1.60 9.76 10.78
C ASP A 166 -1.19 9.09 9.47
N ILE A 167 -0.95 7.77 9.50
CA ILE A 167 -0.65 6.96 8.31
C ILE A 167 -1.81 7.04 7.33
N ARG A 168 -3.04 6.79 7.80
CA ARG A 168 -4.25 6.81 6.95
C ARG A 168 -4.43 8.17 6.30
N ARG A 169 -4.32 9.25 7.08
CA ARG A 169 -4.47 10.62 6.59
C ARG A 169 -3.41 10.98 5.56
N LEU A 170 -2.17 10.54 5.74
CA LEU A 170 -1.10 10.81 4.79
C LEU A 170 -1.30 10.01 3.48
N ILE A 171 -1.65 8.73 3.56
CA ILE A 171 -1.98 7.91 2.38
C ILE A 171 -3.16 8.52 1.61
N GLN A 172 -4.25 8.87 2.29
CA GLN A 172 -5.41 9.50 1.64
C GLN A 172 -5.04 10.80 0.92
N ARG A 173 -4.19 11.64 1.54
CA ARG A 173 -3.71 12.86 0.88
C ARG A 173 -2.89 12.55 -0.37
N LEU A 174 -2.02 11.55 -0.33
CA LEU A 174 -1.21 11.13 -1.48
C LEU A 174 -2.08 10.57 -2.60
N GLU A 175 -3.07 9.74 -2.29
CA GLU A 175 -4.06 9.23 -3.26
C GLU A 175 -4.86 10.36 -3.91
N SER A 176 -5.39 11.31 -3.13
CA SER A 176 -6.08 12.47 -3.70
C SER A 176 -5.16 13.27 -4.63
N ARG A 177 -3.85 13.40 -4.34
CA ARG A 177 -2.91 14.10 -5.25
C ARG A 177 -2.66 13.34 -6.54
N ARG A 178 -2.68 12.00 -6.49
CA ARG A 178 -2.55 11.14 -7.65
C ARG A 178 -3.80 11.23 -8.55
N ILE A 179 -4.98 11.05 -7.97
CA ILE A 179 -6.25 10.89 -8.68
C ILE A 179 -6.82 12.25 -9.14
N GLU A 180 -6.95 13.20 -8.22
CA GLU A 180 -7.61 14.49 -8.47
C GLU A 180 -6.63 15.55 -9.00
N GLY A 181 -5.32 15.32 -8.84
CA GLY A 181 -4.27 16.27 -9.21
C GLY A 181 -4.08 17.39 -8.18
N GLY A 182 -3.71 18.58 -8.66
CA GLY A 182 -3.39 19.75 -7.83
C GLY A 182 -1.94 19.74 -7.32
N ARG A 183 -1.71 20.25 -6.09
CA ARG A 183 -0.37 20.33 -5.50
C ARG A 183 0.15 18.94 -5.13
N ARG A 184 1.06 18.40 -5.93
CA ARG A 184 1.67 17.07 -5.75
C ARG A 184 2.86 17.05 -4.79
N PHE A 185 2.99 18.05 -3.92
CA PHE A 185 3.97 18.10 -2.83
C PHE A 185 3.24 18.06 -1.50
N VAL A 186 3.51 17.03 -0.69
CA VAL A 186 2.91 16.81 0.63
C VAL A 186 4.00 16.83 1.70
N ALA A 187 3.97 17.83 2.57
CA ALA A 187 4.89 17.95 3.69
C ALA A 187 4.29 17.39 4.99
N VAL A 188 5.08 16.61 5.72
CA VAL A 188 4.83 16.18 7.09
C VAL A 188 5.66 17.06 8.01
N LEU A 189 4.99 17.97 8.74
CA LEU A 189 5.61 18.95 9.61
C LEU A 189 5.47 18.56 11.08
N GLY A 190 6.47 18.90 11.89
CA GLY A 190 6.46 18.69 13.32
C GLY A 190 7.85 18.83 13.94
N GLU A 191 7.91 18.90 15.26
CA GLU A 191 9.17 19.06 16.00
C GLU A 191 10.11 17.86 15.80
N SER A 192 11.41 18.05 16.10
CA SER A 192 12.36 16.94 16.08
C SER A 192 11.96 15.85 17.09
N GLY A 193 12.22 14.59 16.76
CA GLY A 193 11.88 13.46 17.65
C GLY A 193 10.39 13.06 17.70
N THR A 194 9.49 13.77 17.02
CA THR A 194 8.04 13.43 16.98
C THR A 194 7.70 12.18 16.17
N GLY A 195 8.68 11.58 15.48
CA GLY A 195 8.52 10.33 14.72
C GLY A 195 8.12 10.50 13.25
N LYS A 196 8.31 11.68 12.64
CA LYS A 196 7.98 11.94 11.21
C LYS A 196 8.67 10.99 10.25
N SER A 197 9.97 10.74 10.47
CA SER A 197 10.77 9.81 9.67
C SER A 197 10.20 8.39 9.75
N SER A 198 9.88 7.91 10.96
CA SER A 198 9.21 6.62 11.17
C SER A 198 7.83 6.56 10.52
N LEU A 199 7.04 7.64 10.60
CA LEU A 199 5.72 7.71 9.96
C LEU A 199 5.82 7.53 8.44
N LEU A 200 6.80 8.19 7.81
CA LEU A 200 7.00 8.06 6.36
C LEU A 200 7.58 6.68 6.01
N ARG A 201 8.65 6.24 6.70
CA ARG A 201 9.44 5.04 6.38
C ARG A 201 8.79 3.72 6.79
N ALA A 202 8.32 3.60 8.03
CA ALA A 202 7.69 2.38 8.53
C ALA A 202 6.16 2.39 8.33
N GLY A 203 5.56 3.58 8.34
CA GLY A 203 4.12 3.75 8.18
C GLY A 203 3.67 3.74 6.73
N VAL A 204 4.06 4.74 5.96
CA VAL A 204 3.45 5.02 4.64
C VAL A 204 4.09 4.27 3.49
N ILE A 205 5.41 4.35 3.34
CA ILE A 205 6.13 3.74 2.20
C ILE A 205 5.82 2.23 2.05
N PRO A 206 5.84 1.40 3.10
CA PRO A 206 5.65 -0.04 2.97
C PRO A 206 4.22 -0.38 2.52
N ARG A 207 3.25 0.47 2.85
CA ARG A 207 1.85 0.34 2.43
C ARG A 207 1.69 0.72 0.95
N LEU A 208 2.29 1.82 0.50
CA LEU A 208 2.25 2.23 -0.91
C LEU A 208 3.03 1.28 -1.83
N ARG A 209 4.10 0.63 -1.34
CA ARG A 209 4.79 -0.43 -2.11
C ARG A 209 3.91 -1.65 -2.43
N ARG A 210 2.81 -1.86 -1.69
CA ARG A 210 1.89 -2.99 -1.92
C ARG A 210 0.93 -2.76 -3.08
N VAL A 211 0.75 -1.50 -3.50
CA VAL A 211 -0.15 -1.09 -4.57
C VAL A 211 0.64 -0.76 -5.84
N LYS A 212 1.42 -1.74 -6.31
CA LYS A 212 2.40 -1.58 -7.41
C LYS A 212 1.79 -1.11 -8.75
N ARG A 213 0.48 -1.30 -8.93
CA ARG A 213 -0.25 -0.80 -10.11
C ARG A 213 -0.48 0.70 -10.07
N ASP A 214 -0.65 1.25 -8.87
CA ASP A 214 -0.95 2.66 -8.65
C ASP A 214 0.29 3.48 -8.34
N TRP A 215 1.33 2.85 -7.79
CA TRP A 215 2.53 3.53 -7.30
C TRP A 215 3.84 2.82 -7.66
N ILE A 216 4.77 3.59 -8.22
CA ILE A 216 6.20 3.32 -8.22
C ILE A 216 6.80 4.10 -7.05
N VAL A 217 7.25 3.40 -6.01
CA VAL A 217 7.79 4.03 -4.80
C VAL A 217 9.31 3.99 -4.81
N LEU A 218 9.93 5.16 -4.97
CA LEU A 218 11.38 5.29 -4.82
C LEU A 218 11.76 5.16 -3.34
N SER A 219 12.92 4.55 -3.08
CA SER A 219 13.44 4.46 -1.71
C SER A 219 13.62 5.83 -1.09
N CYS A 220 13.22 5.95 0.17
CA CYS A 220 13.36 7.19 0.93
C CYS A 220 14.84 7.58 1.06
N PHE A 221 15.13 8.86 0.90
CA PHE A 221 16.48 9.39 1.07
C PHE A 221 16.47 10.71 1.84
N ARG A 222 17.66 11.07 2.33
CA ARG A 222 17.93 12.39 2.92
C ARG A 222 18.77 13.23 1.95
N PRO A 223 18.53 14.56 1.88
CA PRO A 223 19.36 15.45 1.07
C PRO A 223 20.84 15.43 1.44
N GLU A 224 21.17 15.43 2.75
CA GLU A 224 22.55 15.53 3.24
C GLU A 224 23.33 16.68 2.56
N GLU A 225 24.60 16.47 2.17
CA GLU A 225 25.46 17.48 1.53
C GLU A 225 25.25 17.57 0.00
N ASP A 226 24.85 16.47 -0.65
CA ASP A 226 24.50 16.44 -2.08
C ASP A 226 23.12 15.77 -2.28
N PRO A 227 22.04 16.53 -2.41
CA PRO A 227 20.69 15.97 -2.52
C PRO A 227 20.49 15.10 -3.78
N PHE A 228 21.26 15.35 -4.84
CA PHE A 228 21.20 14.54 -6.04
C PHE A 228 21.80 13.14 -5.84
N MET A 229 22.70 12.95 -4.87
CA MET A 229 23.25 11.64 -4.54
C MET A 229 22.18 10.70 -3.98
N GLY A 230 21.33 11.21 -3.09
CA GLY A 230 20.20 10.47 -2.54
C GLY A 230 19.18 10.08 -3.61
N LEU A 231 18.82 11.02 -4.48
CA LEU A 231 17.92 10.77 -5.61
C LEU A 231 18.51 9.78 -6.64
N ALA A 232 19.79 9.91 -6.99
CA ALA A 232 20.48 8.98 -7.88
C ALA A 232 20.45 7.54 -7.34
N ARG A 233 20.69 7.38 -6.03
CA ARG A 233 20.63 6.08 -5.37
C ARG A 233 19.23 5.48 -5.40
N SER A 234 18.19 6.28 -5.14
CA SER A 234 16.81 5.80 -5.15
C SER A 234 16.33 5.42 -6.55
N LEU A 235 16.72 6.18 -7.59
CA LEU A 235 16.46 5.84 -8.99
C LEU A 235 17.17 4.55 -9.41
N ARG A 236 18.45 4.37 -9.03
CA ARG A 236 19.19 3.15 -9.33
C ARG A 236 18.54 1.92 -8.73
N GLN A 237 18.06 2.01 -7.49
CA GLN A 237 17.32 0.92 -6.83
C GLN A 237 15.98 0.62 -7.52
N ALA A 238 15.40 1.59 -8.22
CA ALA A 238 14.22 1.43 -9.05
C ALA A 238 14.55 1.07 -10.53
N GLY A 239 15.78 0.66 -10.81
CA GLY A 239 16.18 0.18 -12.14
C GLY A 239 16.59 1.28 -13.14
N VAL A 240 16.70 2.54 -12.71
CA VAL A 240 17.11 3.67 -13.56
C VAL A 240 18.47 4.20 -13.11
N ASP A 241 19.53 3.88 -13.86
CA ASP A 241 20.87 4.34 -13.51
C ASP A 241 21.11 5.78 -14.01
N ARG A 242 21.32 6.69 -13.05
CA ARG A 242 21.67 8.10 -13.24
C ARG A 242 22.67 8.52 -12.17
N THR A 243 23.66 9.31 -12.54
CA THR A 243 24.60 9.91 -11.59
C THR A 243 24.04 11.22 -11.02
N SER A 244 24.60 11.68 -9.89
CA SER A 244 24.21 12.97 -9.29
C SER A 244 24.47 14.17 -10.20
N SER A 245 25.43 14.08 -11.13
CA SER A 245 25.71 15.10 -12.14
C SER A 245 24.69 15.10 -13.28
N GLN A 246 24.30 13.91 -13.76
CA GLN A 246 23.30 13.76 -14.83
C GLN A 246 21.91 14.27 -14.43
N LEU A 247 21.59 14.24 -13.13
CA LEU A 247 20.27 14.64 -12.64
C LEU A 247 20.05 16.15 -12.61
N VAL A 248 21.09 16.97 -12.60
CA VAL A 248 20.96 18.44 -12.51
C VAL A 248 20.07 18.98 -13.64
N ASP A 249 20.35 18.51 -14.86
CA ASP A 249 19.67 18.93 -16.08
C ASP A 249 18.78 17.83 -16.68
N ALA A 250 18.54 16.73 -15.94
CA ALA A 250 17.72 15.63 -16.41
C ALA A 250 16.30 16.08 -16.75
N ASP A 251 15.72 15.54 -17.81
CA ASP A 251 14.32 15.73 -18.15
C ASP A 251 13.43 14.82 -17.27
N PRO A 252 12.51 15.38 -16.46
CA PRO A 252 11.56 14.58 -15.70
C PRO A 252 10.70 13.63 -16.55
N GLU A 253 10.40 13.98 -17.80
CA GLU A 253 9.59 13.12 -18.67
C GLU A 253 10.36 11.84 -19.04
N GLU A 254 11.65 11.97 -19.39
CA GLU A 254 12.53 10.82 -19.63
C GLU A 254 12.66 9.93 -18.39
N LEU A 255 12.79 10.55 -17.20
CA LEU A 255 12.84 9.80 -15.94
C LEU A 255 11.54 9.05 -15.66
N ALA A 256 10.39 9.69 -15.91
CA ALA A 256 9.08 9.06 -15.73
C ALA A 256 8.89 7.86 -16.66
N VAL A 257 9.24 8.00 -17.94
CA VAL A 257 9.16 6.91 -18.92
C VAL A 257 10.10 5.76 -18.55
N ALA A 258 11.34 6.08 -18.14
CA ALA A 258 12.31 5.06 -17.73
C ALA A 258 11.82 4.24 -16.52
N LEU A 259 11.24 4.91 -15.51
CA LEU A 259 10.67 4.26 -14.33
C LEU A 259 9.42 3.43 -14.69
N ALA A 260 8.53 3.97 -15.51
CA ALA A 260 7.33 3.25 -15.96
C ALA A 260 7.70 1.96 -16.70
N ASN A 261 8.70 2.02 -17.58
CA ASN A 261 9.20 0.85 -18.32
C ASN A 261 9.87 -0.18 -17.39
N ALA A 262 10.69 0.28 -16.44
CA ALA A 262 11.39 -0.61 -15.50
C ALA A 262 10.43 -1.41 -14.60
N HIS A 263 9.23 -0.86 -14.35
CA HIS A 263 8.23 -1.44 -13.47
C HIS A 263 7.00 -2.01 -14.21
N ASP A 264 6.92 -1.91 -15.55
CA ASP A 264 5.73 -2.26 -16.35
C ASP A 264 4.43 -1.62 -15.81
N ALA A 265 4.52 -0.33 -15.45
CA ALA A 265 3.48 0.38 -14.69
C ALA A 265 3.21 1.79 -15.24
N HIS A 266 2.73 1.87 -16.49
CA HIS A 266 2.55 3.13 -17.23
C HIS A 266 1.50 4.11 -16.67
N HIS A 267 0.61 3.63 -15.80
CA HIS A 267 -0.42 4.45 -15.16
C HIS A 267 -0.11 4.77 -13.69
N ALA A 268 1.00 4.26 -13.16
CA ALA A 268 1.37 4.47 -11.78
C ALA A 268 1.92 5.89 -11.55
N ALA A 269 1.58 6.48 -10.40
CA ALA A 269 2.28 7.65 -9.91
C ALA A 269 3.64 7.27 -9.34
N ILE A 270 4.59 8.21 -9.39
CA ILE A 270 5.95 8.00 -8.89
C ILE A 270 6.09 8.77 -7.57
N LEU A 271 6.20 8.04 -6.47
CA LEU A 271 6.43 8.63 -5.15
C LEU A 271 7.93 8.88 -4.93
N ILE A 272 8.28 10.15 -4.74
CA ILE A 272 9.59 10.58 -4.24
C ILE A 272 9.43 10.90 -2.75
N ALA A 273 9.99 10.05 -1.90
CA ALA A 273 9.99 10.25 -0.46
C ALA A 273 11.31 10.88 0.00
N ILE A 274 11.24 12.06 0.64
CA ILE A 274 12.41 12.79 1.13
C ILE A 274 12.28 12.99 2.64
N ASP A 275 13.17 12.37 3.41
CA ASP A 275 13.27 12.58 4.84
C ASP A 275 14.17 13.79 5.14
N GLN A 276 13.81 14.59 6.13
CA GLN A 276 14.54 15.80 6.53
C GLN A 276 14.83 16.73 5.35
N PHE A 277 13.78 17.13 4.62
CA PHE A 277 13.89 17.97 3.44
C PHE A 277 14.59 19.31 3.70
N GLU A 278 14.57 19.82 4.94
CA GLU A 278 15.31 21.01 5.34
C GLU A 278 16.82 20.90 5.10
N GLU A 279 17.38 19.69 5.02
CA GLU A 279 18.81 19.47 4.72
C GLU A 279 19.19 19.97 3.32
N ALA A 280 18.25 20.03 2.38
CA ALA A 280 18.47 20.62 1.06
C ALA A 280 18.81 22.12 1.12
N PHE A 281 18.47 22.80 2.22
CA PHE A 281 18.73 24.22 2.43
C PHE A 281 19.77 24.48 3.51
N THR A 282 19.91 23.57 4.48
CA THR A 282 20.74 23.76 5.67
C THR A 282 22.09 23.05 5.60
N ARG A 283 22.21 22.00 4.77
CA ARG A 283 23.43 21.18 4.64
C ARG A 283 24.04 21.23 3.26
N ALA A 284 23.22 21.17 2.22
CA ALA A 284 23.70 21.33 0.85
C ALA A 284 24.20 22.77 0.62
N SER A 285 25.18 22.93 -0.28
CA SER A 285 25.58 24.27 -0.74
C SER A 285 24.37 25.00 -1.37
N PRO A 286 24.21 26.32 -1.21
CA PRO A 286 23.07 27.07 -1.73
C PRO A 286 22.77 26.80 -3.22
N GLU A 287 23.80 26.74 -4.05
CA GLU A 287 23.68 26.48 -5.48
C GLU A 287 23.12 25.08 -5.75
N ARG A 288 23.66 24.07 -5.06
CA ARG A 288 23.25 22.67 -5.20
C ARG A 288 21.82 22.45 -4.68
N GLY A 289 21.47 23.06 -3.55
CA GLY A 289 20.11 23.04 -3.00
C GLY A 289 19.10 23.67 -3.95
N ALA A 290 19.41 24.84 -4.51
CA ALA A 290 18.57 25.52 -5.49
C ALA A 290 18.37 24.69 -6.77
N GLN A 291 19.44 24.08 -7.30
CA GLN A 291 19.36 23.17 -8.45
C GLN A 291 18.45 21.97 -8.17
N PHE A 292 18.56 21.38 -6.98
CA PHE A 292 17.74 20.24 -6.59
C PHE A 292 16.26 20.61 -6.49
N VAL A 293 15.94 21.73 -5.84
CA VAL A 293 14.56 22.23 -5.78
C VAL A 293 14.02 22.55 -7.17
N ALA A 294 14.85 23.12 -8.06
CA ALA A 294 14.46 23.38 -9.44
C ALA A 294 14.10 22.07 -10.20
N LEU A 295 14.84 20.98 -9.98
CA LEU A 295 14.47 19.66 -10.54
C LEU A 295 13.13 19.18 -9.98
N LEU A 296 12.94 19.22 -8.65
CA LEU A 296 11.68 18.80 -8.03
C LEU A 296 10.48 19.61 -8.55
N SER A 297 10.64 20.92 -8.70
CA SER A 297 9.61 21.80 -9.29
C SER A 297 9.29 21.42 -10.74
N ARG A 298 10.29 21.01 -11.54
CA ARG A 298 10.05 20.50 -12.90
C ARG A 298 9.32 19.15 -12.87
N MET A 299 9.65 18.24 -11.94
CA MET A 299 8.95 16.96 -11.75
C MET A 299 7.48 17.14 -11.35
N LEU A 300 7.15 18.21 -10.61
CA LEU A 300 5.79 18.51 -10.16
C LEU A 300 4.92 19.23 -11.19
N LYS A 301 5.41 19.46 -12.42
CA LYS A 301 4.60 20.09 -13.48
C LYS A 301 3.36 19.24 -13.83
N PRO A 302 2.23 19.87 -14.18
CA PRO A 302 1.05 19.15 -14.65
C PRO A 302 1.38 18.24 -15.84
N GLY A 303 0.82 17.02 -15.84
CA GLY A 303 1.08 16.01 -16.86
C GLY A 303 2.13 14.96 -16.48
N LEU A 304 3.02 15.25 -15.52
CA LEU A 304 4.02 14.30 -15.05
C LEU A 304 3.52 13.48 -13.85
N PRO A 305 3.85 12.19 -13.73
CA PRO A 305 3.29 11.28 -12.72
C PRO A 305 3.91 11.42 -11.32
N PHE A 306 4.76 12.43 -11.05
CA PHE A 306 5.47 12.53 -9.77
C PHE A 306 4.60 13.11 -8.65
N VAL A 307 4.74 12.51 -7.47
CA VAL A 307 4.23 13.01 -6.20
C VAL A 307 5.36 12.98 -5.19
N ILE A 308 5.55 14.07 -4.44
CA ILE A 308 6.60 14.19 -3.43
C ILE A 308 5.98 14.15 -2.04
N ALA A 309 6.48 13.25 -1.19
CA ALA A 309 6.22 13.25 0.25
C ALA A 309 7.50 13.63 0.98
N ALA A 310 7.48 14.72 1.74
CA ALA A 310 8.65 15.23 2.43
C ALA A 310 8.40 15.32 3.94
N THR A 311 9.34 14.88 4.78
CA THR A 311 9.34 15.26 6.20
C THR A 311 10.15 16.53 6.37
N MET A 312 9.70 17.44 7.24
CA MET A 312 10.44 18.66 7.55
C MET A 312 10.12 19.13 8.96
N ARG A 313 11.07 19.80 9.62
CA ARG A 313 10.75 20.50 10.87
C ARG A 313 9.89 21.73 10.60
N SER A 314 8.99 22.05 11.54
CA SER A 314 8.04 23.15 11.41
C SER A 314 8.70 24.54 11.32
N ASP A 315 9.88 24.70 11.91
CA ASP A 315 10.66 25.94 11.89
C ASP A 315 11.32 26.26 10.54
N HIS A 316 11.43 25.28 9.64
CA HIS A 316 11.98 25.45 8.28
C HIS A 316 10.92 25.72 7.21
N LEU A 317 9.65 25.93 7.59
CA LEU A 317 8.58 26.20 6.62
C LEU A 317 8.81 27.48 5.80
N GLY A 318 9.45 28.49 6.38
CA GLY A 318 9.79 29.75 5.69
C GLY A 318 10.84 29.57 4.60
N ASP A 319 11.74 28.58 4.72
CA ASP A 319 12.76 28.28 3.72
C ASP A 319 12.12 27.68 2.46
N LEU A 320 11.16 26.77 2.64
CA LEU A 320 10.38 26.18 1.57
C LEU A 320 9.52 27.21 0.82
N GLN A 321 8.89 28.15 1.53
CA GLN A 321 8.07 29.18 0.89
C GLN A 321 8.91 30.14 0.03
N ARG A 322 10.13 30.45 0.44
CA ARG A 322 11.06 31.29 -0.33
C ARG A 322 11.62 30.58 -1.56
N ALA A 323 11.81 29.27 -1.50
CA ALA A 323 12.32 28.49 -2.63
C ALA A 323 11.28 28.24 -3.75
N ASN A 324 9.98 28.47 -3.47
CA ASN A 324 8.87 28.30 -4.41
C ASN A 324 8.37 29.62 -5.04
N GLY A 325 8.94 30.77 -4.64
CA GLY A 325 8.64 32.09 -5.21
C GLY A 325 9.65 32.47 -6.29
#